data_AF-A0A2Z4IP73-F1
#
_entry.id   AF-A0A2Z4IP73-F1
#
_cell.length_a   1.000
_cell.length_b   1.000
_cell.length_c   1.000
_cell.angle_alpha   90.00
_cell.angle_beta   90.00
_cell.angle_gamma   90.00
#
_symmetry.space_group_name_H-M   'P 1'
#
loop_
_entity.id
_entity.type
_entity.pdbx_description
1 polymer ?
#
loop_
_entity_poly.entity_id
_entity_poly.type
_entity_poly.pdbx_seq_one_letter_code
_entity_poly.pdbx_strand_id
1 'polypeptide(L)'
;MNIQHDTPIPDTLSPFVKKLTATKLVRDDEFTISVKVEYFEDDNNGGFGDPAMLCIENDQNCTADQKAVLKSRYRPFFKEFSTRGNKVDEYGNLVEVDQSGEYPDGSIDEREHWESYLASEVAGITVMEKEDTLIRLCLSNLVVRGRI
;
A
#
# COMPACT_ATOMS: atom_id res chain seq x y z
N MET A 1 -14.59 -5.05 -0.67
CA MET A 1 -14.61 -4.10 0.45
C MET A 1 -13.72 -2.92 0.11
N ASN A 2 -14.26 -1.69 0.09
CA ASN A 2 -13.43 -0.50 -0.13
C ASN A 2 -13.01 0.04 1.24
N ILE A 3 -11.70 0.16 1.51
CA ILE A 3 -11.16 0.70 2.76
C ILE A 3 -10.50 2.03 2.44
N GLN A 4 -11.18 3.12 2.78
CA GLN A 4 -10.62 4.46 2.63
C GLN A 4 -10.15 4.95 3.99
N HIS A 5 -8.85 5.23 4.12
CA HIS A 5 -8.29 5.87 5.30
C HIS A 5 -8.11 7.36 5.03
N ASP A 6 -9.13 8.11 5.45
CA ASP A 6 -9.16 9.57 5.34
C ASP A 6 -8.53 10.29 6.54
N THR A 7 -7.85 9.57 7.43
CA THR A 7 -7.11 10.21 8.51
C THR A 7 -5.75 10.65 8.00
N PRO A 8 -5.38 11.93 8.13
CA PRO A 8 -4.05 12.41 7.75
C PRO A 8 -2.96 11.61 8.48
N ILE A 9 -2.03 11.04 7.72
CA ILE A 9 -0.82 10.44 8.28
C ILE A 9 0.28 11.50 8.20
N PRO A 10 0.77 12.05 9.33
CA PRO A 10 1.86 13.00 9.34
C PRO A 10 3.11 12.37 8.73
N ASP A 11 3.76 13.09 7.82
CA ASP A 11 5.12 12.76 7.40
C ASP A 11 6.06 13.71 8.12
N THR A 12 6.79 13.20 9.12
CA THR A 12 7.67 14.02 9.99
C THR A 12 8.82 14.69 9.23
N LEU A 13 9.03 14.33 7.97
CA LEU A 13 10.06 14.88 7.09
C LEU A 13 9.48 15.72 5.94
N SER A 14 8.17 15.95 5.92
CA SER A 14 7.46 16.66 4.85
C SER A 14 6.48 17.71 5.42
N PRO A 15 6.27 18.83 4.70
CA PRO A 15 5.18 19.75 5.02
C PRO A 15 3.79 19.22 4.62
N PHE A 16 3.70 18.06 3.97
CA PHE A 16 2.45 17.47 3.50
C PHE A 16 2.01 16.29 4.37
N VAL A 17 0.70 16.09 4.45
CA VAL A 17 0.07 14.90 5.03
C VAL A 17 -0.25 13.88 3.93
N LYS A 18 -0.21 12.60 4.28
CA LYS A 18 -0.54 11.50 3.35
C LYS A 18 -1.99 11.08 3.51
N LYS A 19 -2.67 10.91 2.38
CA LYS A 19 -3.95 10.21 2.26
C LYS A 19 -3.71 8.83 1.68
N LEU A 20 -4.26 7.81 2.33
CA LEU A 20 -4.16 6.42 1.90
C LEU A 20 -5.53 5.89 1.48
N THR A 21 -5.63 5.39 0.25
CA THR A 21 -6.83 4.70 -0.23
C THR A 21 -6.48 3.26 -0.58
N ALA A 22 -7.16 2.29 0.03
CA ALA A 22 -6.95 0.87 -0.21
C ALA A 22 -8.26 0.20 -0.66
N THR A 23 -8.29 -0.29 -1.89
CA THR A 23 -9.45 -1.00 -2.41
C THR A 23 -9.17 -2.49 -2.39
N LYS A 24 -9.98 -3.27 -1.65
CA LYS A 24 -9.92 -4.73 -1.66
C LYS A 24 -11.09 -5.30 -2.44
N LEU A 25 -10.80 -5.96 -3.56
CA LEU A 25 -11.77 -6.76 -4.29
C LEU A 25 -11.54 -8.22 -3.91
N VAL A 26 -12.59 -8.93 -3.50
CA VAL A 26 -12.54 -10.37 -3.21
C VAL A 26 -13.51 -11.06 -4.15
N ARG A 27 -13.06 -12.14 -4.79
CA ARG A 27 -13.86 -13.01 -5.65
C ARG A 27 -13.45 -14.44 -5.37
N ASP A 28 -14.33 -15.20 -4.73
CA ASP A 28 -14.06 -16.59 -4.34
C ASP A 28 -12.72 -16.70 -3.55
N ASP A 29 -11.75 -17.43 -4.10
CA ASP A 29 -10.39 -17.68 -3.63
C ASP A 29 -9.36 -16.61 -4.10
N GLU A 30 -9.79 -15.68 -4.95
CA GLU A 30 -9.00 -14.56 -5.43
C GLU A 30 -9.23 -13.28 -4.62
N PHE A 31 -8.19 -12.47 -4.50
CA PHE A 31 -8.34 -11.08 -4.13
C PHE A 31 -7.42 -10.16 -4.91
N THR A 32 -7.81 -8.89 -5.00
CA THR A 32 -6.98 -7.79 -5.45
C THR A 32 -6.98 -6.71 -4.40
N ILE A 33 -5.80 -6.23 -4.00
CA ILE A 33 -5.62 -5.06 -3.16
C ILE A 33 -4.91 -4.00 -4.00
N SER A 34 -5.59 -2.88 -4.22
CA SER A 34 -5.04 -1.70 -4.88
C SER A 34 -4.84 -0.60 -3.84
N VAL A 35 -3.62 -0.10 -3.70
CA VAL A 35 -3.22 0.96 -2.75
C VAL A 35 -2.84 2.21 -3.52
N LYS A 36 -3.42 3.33 -3.15
CA LYS A 36 -3.08 4.67 -3.65
C LYS A 36 -2.64 5.56 -2.50
N VAL A 37 -1.51 6.24 -2.67
CA VAL A 37 -1.00 7.25 -1.75
C VAL A 37 -1.01 8.60 -2.45
N GLU A 38 -1.64 9.58 -1.82
CA GLU A 38 -1.70 10.96 -2.27
C GLU A 38 -1.20 11.88 -1.16
N TYR A 39 -0.63 13.02 -1.55
CA TYR A 39 -0.08 14.01 -0.62
C TYR A 39 -0.95 15.26 -0.67
N PHE A 40 -1.26 15.82 0.49
CA PHE A 40 -2.10 17.00 0.67
C PHE A 40 -1.46 17.95 1.67
N GLU A 41 -1.81 19.22 1.62
CA GLU A 41 -1.52 20.14 2.73
C GLU A 41 -2.30 19.73 3.98
N ASP A 42 -1.69 19.99 5.13
CA ASP A 42 -2.43 19.96 6.40
C ASP A 42 -3.34 21.19 6.43
N ASP A 43 -4.66 20.98 6.54
CA ASP A 43 -5.63 22.06 6.66
C ASP A 43 -5.63 22.73 8.05
N ASN A 44 -4.73 22.29 8.94
CA ASN A 44 -4.60 22.69 10.35
C ASN A 44 -5.83 22.35 11.21
N ASN A 45 -6.77 21.57 10.69
CA ASN A 45 -7.94 21.03 11.39
C ASN A 45 -7.96 19.50 11.42
N GLY A 46 -6.84 18.86 11.06
CA GLY A 46 -6.72 17.41 11.02
C GLY A 46 -7.43 16.77 9.82
N GLY A 47 -7.65 17.55 8.75
CA GLY A 47 -8.17 17.11 7.47
C GLY A 47 -7.14 17.23 6.34
N PHE A 48 -7.63 17.10 5.10
CA PHE A 48 -6.83 17.28 3.89
C PHE A 48 -7.15 18.63 3.27
N GLY A 49 -6.13 19.48 3.12
CA GLY A 49 -6.19 20.71 2.37
C GLY A 49 -6.08 20.46 0.86
N ASP A 50 -5.36 21.34 0.16
CA ASP A 50 -5.16 21.19 -1.27
C ASP A 50 -4.17 20.05 -1.60
N PRO A 51 -4.31 19.37 -2.76
CA PRO A 51 -3.35 18.36 -3.18
C PRO A 51 -1.95 18.96 -3.33
N ALA A 52 -0.93 18.30 -2.78
CA ALA A 52 0.45 18.79 -2.79
C ALA A 52 0.95 19.16 -4.20
N MET A 53 0.53 18.39 -5.22
CA MET A 53 0.86 18.67 -6.62
C MET A 53 0.35 20.03 -7.09
N LEU A 54 -0.84 20.44 -6.65
CA LEU A 54 -1.42 21.75 -6.96
C LEU A 54 -0.67 22.86 -6.22
N CYS A 55 -0.36 22.66 -4.93
CA CYS A 55 0.39 23.60 -4.12
C CYS A 55 1.79 23.85 -4.71
N ILE A 56 2.49 22.79 -5.10
CA ILE A 56 3.82 22.87 -5.74
C ILE A 56 3.74 23.58 -7.10
N GLU A 57 2.70 23.33 -7.91
CA GLU A 57 2.50 24.00 -9.19
C GLU A 57 2.32 25.51 -9.00
N ASN A 58 1.50 25.90 -8.02
CA ASN A 58 1.10 27.29 -7.80
C ASN A 58 2.08 28.09 -6.94
N ASP A 59 3.04 27.46 -6.27
CA ASP A 59 4.03 28.16 -5.42
C ASP A 59 4.91 29.10 -6.27
N GLN A 60 4.76 30.40 -6.05
CA GLN A 60 5.53 31.44 -6.76
C GLN A 60 6.96 31.58 -6.23
N ASN A 61 7.27 30.99 -5.06
CA ASN A 61 8.59 31.07 -4.44
C ASN A 61 9.53 29.95 -4.91
N CYS A 62 9.00 28.92 -5.57
CA CYS A 62 9.80 27.82 -6.12
C CYS A 62 10.17 28.06 -7.58
N THR A 63 11.43 27.82 -7.93
CA THR A 63 11.88 27.77 -9.34
C THR A 63 11.32 26.54 -10.05
N ALA A 64 11.36 26.54 -11.39
CA ALA A 64 10.90 25.39 -12.19
C ALA A 64 11.64 24.08 -11.82
N ASP A 65 12.95 24.14 -11.58
CA ASP A 65 13.75 22.98 -11.19
C ASP A 65 13.39 22.47 -9.78
N GLN A 66 13.17 23.39 -8.83
CA GLN A 66 12.71 23.03 -7.48
C GLN A 66 11.33 22.36 -7.53
N LYS A 67 10.41 22.90 -8.36
CA LYS A 67 9.10 22.28 -8.60
C LYS A 67 9.24 20.88 -9.18
N ALA A 68 10.14 20.66 -10.13
CA ALA A 68 10.36 19.34 -10.72
C ALA A 68 10.82 18.31 -9.66
N VAL A 69 11.76 18.70 -8.79
CA VAL A 69 12.22 17.85 -7.68
C VAL A 69 11.10 17.56 -6.68
N LEU A 70 10.34 18.58 -6.29
CA LEU A 70 9.22 18.42 -5.34
C LEU A 70 8.10 17.55 -5.93
N LYS A 71 7.72 17.77 -7.20
CA LYS A 71 6.72 16.94 -7.90
C LYS A 71 7.16 15.49 -8.03
N SER A 72 8.46 15.24 -8.25
CA SER A 72 9.01 13.88 -8.28
C SER A 72 8.89 13.20 -6.91
N ARG A 73 9.21 13.94 -5.83
CA ARG A 73 9.14 13.44 -4.45
C ARG A 73 7.71 13.17 -3.99
N TYR A 74 6.76 14.05 -4.31
CA TYR A 74 5.38 14.00 -3.82
C TYR A 74 4.37 13.53 -4.87
N ARG A 75 4.86 12.88 -5.93
CA ARG A 75 3.99 12.29 -6.94
C ARG A 75 3.08 11.24 -6.28
N PRO A 76 1.77 11.26 -6.57
CA PRO A 76 0.89 10.17 -6.17
C PRO A 76 1.43 8.83 -6.62
N PHE A 77 1.36 7.85 -5.73
CA PHE A 77 1.82 6.50 -6.00
C PHE A 77 0.65 5.51 -5.97
N PHE A 78 0.72 4.51 -6.84
CA PHE A 78 -0.27 3.44 -6.93
C PHE A 78 0.44 2.09 -7.01
N LYS A 79 -0.02 1.13 -6.22
CA LYS A 79 0.44 -0.26 -6.27
C LYS A 79 -0.74 -1.21 -6.18
N GLU A 80 -0.65 -2.30 -6.90
CA GLU A 80 -1.67 -3.35 -6.89
C GLU A 80 -1.02 -4.70 -6.62
N PHE A 81 -1.71 -5.52 -5.83
CA PHE A 81 -1.37 -6.89 -5.53
C PHE A 81 -2.60 -7.75 -5.78
N SER A 82 -2.40 -8.92 -6.38
CA SER A 82 -3.51 -9.83 -6.66
C SER A 82 -3.07 -11.27 -6.45
N THR A 83 -3.92 -12.08 -5.81
CA THR A 83 -3.83 -13.54 -5.92
C THR A 83 -4.65 -14.00 -7.12
N ARG A 84 -4.27 -15.12 -7.74
CA ARG A 84 -4.99 -15.68 -8.89
C ARG A 84 -5.62 -17.04 -8.58
N GLY A 85 -5.98 -17.27 -7.32
CA GLY A 85 -6.45 -18.59 -6.86
C GLY A 85 -5.34 -19.66 -6.89
N ASN A 86 -4.07 -19.23 -6.89
CA ASN A 86 -2.96 -20.18 -6.87
C ASN A 86 -2.84 -20.85 -5.50
N LYS A 87 -2.16 -21.99 -5.48
CA LYS A 87 -1.67 -22.62 -4.26
C LYS A 87 -0.23 -22.21 -3.98
N VAL A 88 0.13 -22.16 -2.70
CA VAL A 88 1.49 -21.93 -2.22
C VAL A 88 1.91 -22.97 -1.20
N ASP A 89 3.22 -23.13 -1.01
CA ASP A 89 3.78 -23.91 0.09
C ASP A 89 3.73 -23.15 1.44
N GLU A 90 4.22 -23.78 2.50
CA GLU A 90 4.29 -23.18 3.84
C GLU A 90 5.16 -21.91 3.93
N TYR A 91 6.01 -21.65 2.92
CA TYR A 91 6.88 -20.49 2.82
C TYR A 91 6.34 -19.41 1.88
N GLY A 92 5.19 -19.64 1.23
CA GLY A 92 4.56 -18.71 0.31
C GLY A 92 5.05 -18.78 -1.14
N ASN A 93 5.82 -19.81 -1.51
CA ASN A 93 6.22 -20.02 -2.90
C ASN A 93 5.07 -20.66 -3.69
N LEU A 94 4.85 -20.20 -4.91
CA LEU A 94 3.89 -20.82 -5.82
C LEU A 94 4.25 -22.28 -6.06
N VAL A 95 3.25 -23.15 -5.94
CA VAL A 95 3.39 -24.58 -6.23
C VAL A 95 2.60 -24.95 -7.48
N GLU A 96 3.19 -25.81 -8.29
CA GLU A 96 2.54 -26.40 -9.45
C GLU A 96 1.87 -27.71 -9.08
N VAL A 97 0.87 -28.11 -9.87
CA VAL A 97 0.27 -29.44 -9.75
C VAL A 97 1.28 -30.51 -10.15
N ASP A 98 1.18 -31.67 -9.52
CA ASP A 98 2.01 -32.82 -9.82
C ASP A 98 1.59 -33.50 -11.15
N GLN A 99 2.24 -34.63 -11.47
CA GLN A 99 1.95 -35.38 -12.69
C GLN A 99 0.52 -35.98 -12.74
N SER A 100 -0.15 -36.08 -11.59
CA SER A 100 -1.52 -36.55 -11.44
C SER A 100 -2.54 -35.41 -11.55
N GLY A 101 -2.07 -34.16 -11.59
CA GLY A 101 -2.91 -32.96 -11.58
C GLY A 101 -3.36 -32.53 -10.18
N GLU A 102 -2.76 -33.08 -9.12
CA GLU A 102 -3.05 -32.73 -7.73
C GLU A 102 -1.98 -31.77 -7.18
N TYR A 103 -2.37 -30.89 -6.28
CA TYR A 103 -1.39 -30.04 -5.58
C TYR A 103 -0.64 -30.86 -4.52
N PRO A 104 0.65 -30.55 -4.26
CA PRO A 104 1.42 -31.22 -3.21
C PRO A 104 0.74 -31.15 -1.83
N ASP A 105 0.89 -32.19 -1.02
CA ASP A 105 0.40 -32.20 0.36
C ASP A 105 0.96 -31.00 1.16
N GLY A 106 0.10 -30.32 1.90
CA GLY A 106 0.44 -29.12 2.67
C GLY A 106 0.34 -27.81 1.88
N SER A 107 -0.03 -27.86 0.59
CA SER A 107 -0.33 -26.66 -0.19
C SER A 107 -1.60 -25.99 0.32
N ILE A 108 -1.53 -24.68 0.57
CA ILE A 108 -2.66 -23.85 1.00
C ILE A 108 -2.99 -22.82 -0.07
N ASP A 109 -4.17 -22.21 0.02
CA ASP A 109 -4.51 -21.09 -0.87
C ASP A 109 -3.53 -19.93 -0.65
N GLU A 110 -3.05 -19.33 -1.75
CA GLU A 110 -2.18 -18.14 -1.71
C GLU A 110 -2.80 -17.03 -0.84
N ARG A 111 -4.13 -16.94 -0.87
CA ARG A 111 -4.91 -16.05 -0.01
C ARG A 111 -4.82 -16.40 1.47
N GLU A 112 -4.98 -17.67 1.83
CA GLU A 112 -4.94 -18.13 3.22
C GLU A 112 -3.54 -17.93 3.81
N HIS A 113 -2.49 -18.22 3.03
CA HIS A 113 -1.10 -17.93 3.41
C HIS A 113 -0.91 -16.44 3.74
N TRP A 114 -1.35 -15.56 2.84
CA TRP A 114 -1.30 -14.11 3.05
C TRP A 114 -2.05 -13.68 4.31
N GLU A 115 -3.29 -14.12 4.49
CA GLU A 115 -4.11 -13.79 5.67
C GLU A 115 -3.47 -14.30 6.97
N SER A 116 -2.78 -15.44 6.96
CA SER A 116 -2.06 -15.98 8.11
C SER A 116 -0.81 -15.15 8.48
N TYR A 117 -0.04 -14.70 7.48
CA TYR A 117 1.11 -13.82 7.67
C TYR A 117 0.70 -12.48 8.28
N LEU A 118 -0.44 -11.91 7.83
CA LEU A 118 -1.03 -10.72 8.46
C LEU A 118 -1.27 -10.97 9.95
N ALA A 119 -1.81 -12.14 10.30
CA ALA A 119 -2.19 -12.45 11.67
C ALA A 119 -0.99 -12.57 12.62
N SER A 120 0.14 -13.12 12.18
CA SER A 120 1.30 -13.40 13.05
C SER A 120 2.32 -12.25 13.14
N GLU A 121 2.64 -11.59 12.02
CA GLU A 121 3.80 -10.69 11.95
C GLU A 121 3.45 -9.21 12.10
N VAL A 122 2.16 -8.86 12.05
CA VAL A 122 1.74 -7.47 11.97
C VAL A 122 0.94 -7.04 13.18
N ALA A 123 1.44 -6.00 13.85
CA ALA A 123 0.80 -5.38 14.99
C ALA A 123 -0.57 -4.81 14.60
N GLY A 124 -1.57 -5.05 15.45
CA GLY A 124 -2.96 -4.66 15.25
C GLY A 124 -3.90 -5.65 15.94
N ILE A 125 -5.07 -5.20 16.36
CA ILE A 125 -6.10 -6.04 17.00
C ILE A 125 -7.10 -6.48 15.94
N THR A 126 -7.42 -5.59 14.99
CA THR A 126 -8.30 -5.90 13.86
C THR A 126 -7.52 -6.18 12.60
N VAL A 127 -8.09 -6.97 11.68
CA VAL A 127 -7.53 -7.20 10.34
C VAL A 127 -7.24 -5.88 9.62
N MET A 128 -8.09 -4.87 9.84
CA MET A 128 -7.95 -3.54 9.27
C MET A 128 -6.71 -2.78 9.78
N GLU A 129 -6.42 -2.83 11.08
CA GLU A 129 -5.22 -2.21 11.66
C GLU A 129 -3.93 -2.89 11.20
N LYS A 130 -4.00 -4.20 10.98
CA LYS A 130 -2.88 -4.98 10.45
C LYS A 130 -2.63 -4.67 8.98
N GLU A 131 -3.69 -4.61 8.17
CA GLU A 131 -3.61 -4.18 6.76
C GLU A 131 -3.04 -2.75 6.64
N ASP A 132 -3.47 -1.80 7.48
CA ASP A 132 -2.92 -0.43 7.52
C ASP A 132 -1.42 -0.43 7.91
N THR A 133 -1.06 -1.18 8.95
CA THR A 133 0.34 -1.30 9.40
C THR A 133 1.24 -1.88 8.31
N LEU A 134 0.75 -2.86 7.55
CA LEU A 134 1.51 -3.48 6.46
C LEU A 134 1.64 -2.56 5.25
N ILE A 135 0.57 -1.84 4.90
CA ILE A 135 0.64 -0.82 3.86
C ILE A 135 1.66 0.25 4.25
N ARG A 136 1.66 0.71 5.50
CA ARG A 136 2.68 1.65 6.02
C ARG A 136 4.09 1.06 6.02
N LEU A 137 4.27 -0.21 6.39
CA LEU A 137 5.56 -0.92 6.36
C LEU A 137 6.09 -1.16 4.93
N CYS A 138 5.22 -1.49 3.99
CA CYS A 138 5.58 -1.60 2.58
C CYS A 138 5.99 -0.25 2.01
N LEU A 139 5.27 0.81 2.36
CA LEU A 139 5.60 2.18 1.94
C LEU A 139 6.89 2.69 2.59
N SER A 140 7.15 2.38 3.86
CA SER A 140 8.39 2.78 4.55
C SER A 140 9.62 2.01 4.04
N ASN A 141 9.49 0.71 3.74
CA ASN A 141 10.55 -0.09 3.12
C ASN A 141 10.82 0.30 1.64
N LEU A 142 9.83 0.86 0.93
CA LEU A 142 10.02 1.42 -0.40
C LEU A 142 10.85 2.72 -0.39
N VAL A 143 10.78 3.53 0.68
CA VAL A 143 11.65 4.70 0.86
C VAL A 143 13.11 4.30 1.10
N VAL A 144 13.36 3.13 1.71
CA VAL A 144 14.72 2.64 2.00
C VAL A 144 15.39 1.97 0.79
N ARG A 145 14.62 1.42 -0.17
CA ARG A 145 15.17 0.81 -1.40
C ARG A 145 15.29 1.77 -2.59
N GLY A 146 14.96 3.06 -2.41
CA GLY A 146 15.15 4.13 -3.40
C GLY A 146 16.52 4.81 -3.38
N ARG A 147 17.58 4.12 -2.93
CA ARG A 147 18.98 4.54 -3.14
C ARG A 147 19.66 3.54 -4.06
N ILE A 148 19.67 3.84 -5.36
CA ILE A 148 20.85 3.78 -6.22
C ILE A 148 20.73 4.95 -7.19
#